data_AF-A0AAU9CK98-F1
#
_entry.id   AF-A0AAU9CK98-F1
#
_cell.length_a   1.000
_cell.length_b   1.000
_cell.length_c   1.000
_cell.angle_alpha   90.00
_cell.angle_beta   90.00
_cell.angle_gamma   90.00
#
_symmetry.space_group_name_H-M   'P 1'
#
loop_
_entity.id
_entity.type
_entity.pdbx_description
1 polymer ?
#
loop_
_entity_poly.entity_id
_entity_poly.type
_entity_poly.pdbx_seq_one_letter_code
_entity_poly.pdbx_strand_id
1 'polypeptide(L)'
;MWQRKTIAGFVLGSFLMLTGACTTNPYTYQGGTTGAAIGAAAGALIDKHNRWRGAVIGGALGSALGAITTEIAARAAREAAMSNRPVAYQSTDGWQRVEARPMGYDAKTHCHKVHERIWQGGRLVKDRIREVCEGEKFTPGY
;
A
#
# COMPACT_ATOMS: atom_id res chain seq x y z
N MET A 1 27.21 29.34 16.36
CA MET A 1 27.10 27.95 15.81
C MET A 1 25.83 27.22 16.25
N TRP A 2 25.22 27.56 17.40
CA TRP A 2 24.01 26.90 17.95
C TRP A 2 22.71 27.21 17.17
N GLN A 3 22.54 28.45 16.70
CA GLN A 3 21.34 28.86 15.93
C GLN A 3 21.17 28.21 14.55
N ARG A 4 22.26 27.84 13.86
CA ARG A 4 22.17 27.14 12.58
C ARG A 4 21.67 25.70 12.73
N LYS A 5 21.95 25.06 13.87
CA LYS A 5 21.52 23.68 14.17
C LYS A 5 20.04 23.63 14.56
N THR A 6 19.53 24.65 15.26
CA THR A 6 18.11 24.76 15.62
C THR A 6 17.22 25.11 14.44
N ILE A 7 17.66 26.02 13.55
CA ILE A 7 16.94 26.35 12.31
C ILE A 7 16.91 25.15 11.36
N ALA A 8 18.04 24.44 11.20
CA ALA A 8 18.06 23.21 10.40
C ALA A 8 17.13 22.14 10.99
N GLY A 9 17.09 21.97 12.32
CA GLY A 9 16.17 21.05 13.00
C GLY A 9 14.69 21.41 12.81
N PHE A 10 14.36 22.70 12.86
CA PHE A 10 12.99 23.18 12.64
C PHE A 10 12.54 23.06 11.18
N VAL A 11 13.43 23.33 10.22
CA VAL A 11 13.15 23.20 8.79
C VAL A 11 13.02 21.72 8.39
N LEU A 12 13.89 20.83 8.91
CA LEU A 12 13.78 19.39 8.67
C LEU A 12 12.52 18.78 9.34
N GLY A 13 12.19 19.24 10.54
CA GLY A 13 10.99 18.81 11.28
C GLY A 13 9.69 19.28 10.65
N SER A 14 9.66 20.53 10.15
CA SER A 14 8.51 21.10 9.45
C SER A 14 8.25 20.41 8.10
N PHE A 15 9.31 20.09 7.35
CA PHE A 15 9.18 19.37 6.07
C PHE A 15 8.67 17.93 6.26
N LEU A 16 9.02 17.26 7.37
CA LEU A 16 8.49 15.92 7.70
C LEU A 16 6.97 15.95 8.00
N MET A 17 6.50 16.99 8.70
CA MET A 17 5.08 17.15 9.07
C MET A 17 4.17 17.48 7.87
N LEU A 18 4.69 18.17 6.86
CA LEU A 18 3.93 18.55 5.65
C LEU A 18 3.68 17.37 4.68
N THR A 19 4.39 16.25 4.81
CA THR A 19 4.19 15.06 3.93
C THR A 19 3.16 14.06 4.47
N GLY A 20 2.65 14.24 5.69
CA GLY A 20 1.67 13.34 6.30
C GLY A 20 0.20 13.59 5.91
N ALA A 21 -0.08 14.64 5.13
CA ALA A 21 -1.44 15.20 5.04
C ALA A 21 -2.35 14.64 3.93
N CYS A 22 -1.91 13.72 3.07
CA CYS A 22 -2.72 13.36 1.89
C CYS A 22 -2.82 11.84 1.61
N THR A 23 -3.33 11.04 2.55
CA THR A 23 -4.17 9.88 2.19
C THR A 23 -4.92 9.34 3.41
N THR A 24 -6.25 9.43 3.40
CA THR A 24 -7.13 8.94 4.48
C THR A 24 -7.57 7.50 4.28
N ASN A 25 -7.13 6.84 3.21
CA ASN A 25 -7.53 5.46 2.94
C ASN A 25 -6.59 4.47 3.67
N PRO A 26 -7.08 3.69 4.67
CA PRO A 26 -6.25 2.77 5.43
C PRO A 26 -5.56 1.72 4.55
N TYR A 27 -6.14 1.38 3.39
CA TYR A 27 -5.53 0.43 2.46
C TYR A 27 -4.31 1.00 1.75
N THR A 28 -4.39 2.25 1.30
CA THR A 28 -3.28 2.98 0.67
C THR A 28 -2.15 3.19 1.67
N TYR A 29 -2.49 3.54 2.92
CA TYR A 29 -1.52 3.71 4.00
C TYR A 29 -0.81 2.39 4.35
N GLN A 30 -1.56 1.29 4.53
CA GLN A 30 -0.96 -0.02 4.82
C GLN A 30 -0.08 -0.52 3.67
N GLY A 31 -0.51 -0.32 2.43
CA GLY A 31 0.27 -0.63 1.24
C GLY A 31 1.55 0.20 1.15
N GLY A 32 1.43 1.50 1.34
CA GLY A 32 2.55 2.44 1.28
C GLY A 32 3.57 2.21 2.40
N THR A 33 3.13 1.94 3.62
CA THR A 33 4.05 1.65 4.73
C THR A 33 4.79 0.32 4.54
N THR A 34 4.07 -0.74 4.16
CA THR A 34 4.68 -2.05 3.87
C THR A 34 5.66 -1.94 2.69
N GLY A 35 5.25 -1.25 1.63
CA GLY A 35 6.09 -1.00 0.46
C GLY A 35 7.32 -0.16 0.82
N ALA A 36 7.17 0.86 1.66
CA ALA A 36 8.28 1.68 2.15
C ALA A 36 9.29 0.85 2.94
N ALA A 37 8.83 -0.02 3.84
CA ALA A 37 9.72 -0.86 4.64
C ALA A 37 10.52 -1.83 3.76
N ILE A 38 9.84 -2.52 2.83
CA ILE A 38 10.48 -3.46 1.90
C ILE A 38 11.45 -2.71 0.98
N GLY A 39 11.02 -1.58 0.41
CA GLY A 39 11.82 -0.77 -0.49
C GLY A 39 13.04 -0.18 0.21
N ALA A 40 12.90 0.30 1.45
CA ALA A 40 14.01 0.83 2.23
C ALA A 40 15.03 -0.26 2.57
N ALA A 41 14.57 -1.45 2.96
CA ALA A 41 15.46 -2.59 3.21
C ALA A 41 16.23 -2.97 1.94
N ALA A 42 15.54 -3.09 0.80
CA ALA A 42 16.17 -3.40 -0.48
C ALA A 42 17.17 -2.31 -0.90
N GLY A 43 16.79 -1.04 -0.80
CA GLY A 43 17.63 0.10 -1.16
C GLY A 43 18.88 0.21 -0.29
N ALA A 44 18.77 -0.05 1.01
CA ALA A 44 19.90 -0.07 1.94
C ALA A 44 20.92 -1.17 1.61
N LEU A 45 20.45 -2.32 1.08
CA LEU A 45 21.31 -3.42 0.68
C LEU A 45 22.00 -3.17 -0.66
N ILE A 46 21.35 -2.45 -1.59
CA ILE A 46 21.88 -2.13 -2.91
C ILE A 46 22.96 -1.04 -2.81
N ASP A 47 22.70 0.06 -2.12
CA ASP A 47 23.68 1.15 -1.94
C ASP A 47 24.63 0.84 -0.78
N LYS A 48 25.62 -0.02 -1.05
CA LYS A 48 26.62 -0.42 -0.04
C LYS A 48 27.49 0.73 0.44
N HIS A 49 27.68 1.75 -0.40
CA HIS A 49 28.52 2.91 -0.10
C HIS A 49 27.79 3.92 0.80
N ASN A 50 26.48 4.11 0.57
CA ASN A 50 25.63 4.92 1.42
C ASN A 50 24.26 4.27 1.64
N ARG A 51 24.22 3.34 2.59
CA ARG A 51 23.01 2.56 2.91
C ARG A 51 21.82 3.44 3.29
N TRP A 52 22.06 4.58 3.95
CA TRP A 52 21.00 5.52 4.31
C TRP A 52 20.34 6.15 3.08
N ARG A 53 21.15 6.63 2.13
CA ARG A 53 20.64 7.16 0.85
C ARG A 53 19.87 6.09 0.09
N GLY A 54 20.41 4.87 0.01
CA GLY A 54 19.71 3.72 -0.56
C GLY A 54 18.37 3.46 0.12
N ALA A 55 18.32 3.46 1.45
CA ALA A 55 17.11 3.25 2.22
C ALA A 55 16.04 4.31 1.97
N VAL A 56 16.42 5.59 1.90
CA VAL A 56 15.47 6.69 1.66
C VAL A 56 14.88 6.59 0.25
N ILE A 57 15.72 6.39 -0.77
CA ILE A 57 15.27 6.27 -2.17
C ILE A 57 14.40 5.02 -2.33
N GLY A 58 14.87 3.89 -1.82
CA GLY A 58 14.14 2.63 -1.87
C GLY A 58 12.81 2.70 -1.11
N GLY A 59 12.78 3.35 0.05
CA GLY A 59 11.57 3.53 0.84
C GLY A 59 10.56 4.45 0.17
N ALA A 60 11.00 5.54 -0.45
CA ALA A 60 10.12 6.42 -1.21
C ALA A 60 9.49 5.72 -2.43
N LEU A 61 10.31 4.99 -3.19
CA LEU A 61 9.82 4.22 -4.34
C LEU A 61 8.89 3.08 -3.91
N GLY A 62 9.30 2.35 -2.87
CA GLY A 62 8.52 1.26 -2.31
C GLY A 62 7.17 1.72 -1.77
N SER A 63 7.11 2.90 -1.14
CA SER A 63 5.86 3.45 -0.62
C SER A 63 4.87 3.80 -1.74
N ALA A 64 5.35 4.45 -2.81
CA ALA A 64 4.52 4.79 -3.96
C ALA A 64 3.95 3.53 -4.62
N LEU A 65 4.80 2.55 -4.90
CA LEU A 65 4.39 1.28 -5.51
C LEU A 65 3.41 0.52 -4.59
N GLY A 66 3.72 0.42 -3.30
CA GLY A 66 2.86 -0.25 -2.33
C GLY A 66 1.47 0.39 -2.21
N ALA A 67 1.41 1.72 -2.18
CA ALA A 67 0.18 2.49 -2.11
C ALA A 67 -0.71 2.32 -3.35
N ILE A 68 -0.13 2.39 -4.55
CA ILE A 68 -0.86 2.19 -5.82
C ILE A 68 -1.41 0.77 -5.90
N THR A 69 -0.57 -0.22 -5.54
CA THR A 69 -0.94 -1.63 -5.61
C THR A 69 -2.13 -1.95 -4.71
N THR A 70 -2.15 -1.43 -3.48
CA THR A 70 -3.27 -1.68 -2.56
C THR A 70 -4.54 -0.95 -2.94
N GLU A 71 -4.43 0.24 -3.55
CA GLU A 71 -5.60 0.95 -4.09
C GLU A 71 -6.25 0.15 -5.23
N ILE A 72 -5.45 -0.32 -6.19
CA ILE A 72 -5.95 -1.15 -7.30
C ILE A 72 -6.55 -2.45 -6.76
N ALA A 73 -5.90 -3.10 -5.80
CA ALA A 73 -6.43 -4.31 -5.18
C ALA A 73 -7.75 -4.08 -4.42
N ALA A 74 -7.89 -2.94 -3.74
CA ALA A 74 -9.15 -2.54 -3.12
C ALA A 74 -10.26 -2.26 -4.14
N ARG A 75 -9.92 -1.68 -5.29
CA ARG A 75 -10.86 -1.46 -6.39
C ARG A 75 -11.28 -2.80 -7.01
N ALA A 76 -10.32 -3.65 -7.34
CA ALA A 76 -10.57 -4.98 -7.90
C ALA A 76 -11.44 -5.84 -6.98
N ALA A 77 -11.18 -5.81 -5.67
CA ALA A 77 -11.98 -6.56 -4.70
C ALA A 77 -13.42 -6.06 -4.63
N ARG A 78 -13.64 -4.74 -4.62
CA ARG A 78 -15.00 -4.16 -4.64
C ARG A 78 -15.74 -4.50 -5.93
N GLU A 79 -15.08 -4.37 -7.07
CA GLU A 79 -15.69 -4.67 -8.36
C GLU A 79 -16.02 -6.16 -8.49
N ALA A 80 -15.13 -7.05 -8.04
CA ALA A 80 -15.39 -8.49 -8.04
C ALA A 80 -16.53 -8.87 -7.09
N ALA A 81 -16.64 -8.22 -5.93
CA ALA A 81 -17.74 -8.40 -4.99
C ALA A 81 -19.09 -7.96 -5.60
N MET A 82 -19.14 -6.74 -6.14
CA MET A 82 -20.36 -6.14 -6.69
C MET A 82 -20.84 -6.81 -7.99
N SER A 83 -19.92 -7.13 -8.89
CA SER A 83 -20.25 -7.73 -10.18
C SER A 83 -20.36 -9.26 -10.12
N ASN A 84 -19.98 -9.87 -8.98
CA ASN A 84 -19.86 -11.31 -8.78
C ASN A 84 -19.08 -12.00 -9.92
N ARG A 85 -18.04 -11.33 -10.44
CA ARG A 85 -17.17 -11.83 -11.52
C ARG A 85 -15.70 -11.66 -11.13
N PRO A 86 -14.80 -12.53 -11.61
CA PRO A 86 -13.38 -12.36 -11.39
C PRO A 86 -12.87 -11.13 -12.15
N VAL A 87 -12.11 -10.27 -11.47
CA VAL A 87 -11.49 -9.07 -12.03
C VAL A 87 -9.97 -9.19 -11.92
N ALA A 88 -9.26 -8.82 -12.98
CA ALA A 88 -7.81 -8.80 -12.99
C ALA A 88 -7.28 -7.51 -13.60
N TYR A 89 -6.38 -6.85 -12.89
CA TYR A 89 -5.64 -5.69 -13.37
C TYR A 89 -4.18 -6.05 -13.55
N GLN A 90 -3.60 -5.63 -14.66
CA GLN A 90 -2.19 -5.84 -14.96
C GLN A 90 -1.56 -4.51 -15.36
N SER A 91 -0.35 -4.28 -14.85
CA SER A 91 0.47 -3.15 -15.26
C SER A 91 0.90 -3.30 -16.72
N THR A 92 1.09 -2.19 -17.43
CA THR A 92 1.47 -2.17 -18.86
C THR A 92 2.78 -2.89 -19.13
N ASP A 93 3.70 -2.88 -18.19
CA ASP A 93 4.98 -3.59 -18.24
C ASP A 93 4.88 -5.08 -17.87
N GLY A 94 3.69 -5.55 -17.47
CA GLY A 94 3.45 -6.92 -17.02
C GLY A 94 4.08 -7.26 -15.66
N TRP A 95 4.80 -6.34 -15.02
CA TRP A 95 5.53 -6.60 -13.78
C TRP A 95 4.58 -6.85 -12.61
N GLN A 96 3.47 -6.10 -12.55
CA GLN A 96 2.48 -6.20 -11.50
C GLN A 96 1.15 -6.72 -12.03
N ARG A 97 0.58 -7.70 -11.33
CA ARG A 97 -0.76 -8.24 -11.60
C ARG A 97 -1.53 -8.38 -10.29
N VAL A 98 -2.79 -7.98 -10.30
CA VAL A 98 -3.70 -8.07 -9.17
C VAL A 98 -4.95 -8.79 -9.65
N GLU A 99 -5.25 -9.94 -9.06
CA GLU A 99 -6.49 -10.69 -9.33
C GLU A 99 -7.38 -10.68 -8.09
N ALA A 100 -8.67 -10.50 -8.32
CA ALA A 100 -9.72 -10.57 -7.32
C ALA A 100 -10.79 -11.55 -7.81
N ARG A 101 -11.00 -12.66 -7.10
CA ARG A 101 -12.01 -13.68 -7.42
C ARG A 101 -13.10 -13.71 -6.35
N PRO A 102 -14.38 -13.57 -6.69
CA PRO A 102 -15.46 -13.69 -5.73
C PRO A 102 -15.55 -15.13 -5.23
N MET A 103 -15.72 -15.32 -3.91
CA MET A 103 -15.87 -16.63 -3.28
C MET A 103 -17.25 -16.85 -2.64
N GLY A 104 -18.07 -15.80 -2.55
CA GLY A 104 -19.43 -15.87 -2.03
C GLY A 104 -19.75 -14.74 -1.05
N TYR A 105 -20.96 -14.78 -0.52
CA TYR A 105 -21.47 -13.84 0.46
C TYR A 105 -21.68 -14.54 1.81
N ASP A 106 -21.26 -13.90 2.89
CA ASP A 106 -21.49 -14.38 4.25
C ASP A 106 -22.69 -13.64 4.86
N ALA A 107 -23.80 -14.36 5.02
CA ALA A 107 -25.04 -13.82 5.58
C ALA A 107 -24.93 -13.43 7.07
N LYS A 108 -23.93 -13.92 7.81
CA LYS A 108 -23.74 -13.56 9.23
C LYS A 108 -23.07 -12.21 9.38
N THR A 109 -22.05 -11.94 8.56
CA THR A 109 -21.29 -10.69 8.60
C THR A 109 -21.78 -9.65 7.60
N HIS A 110 -22.71 -10.04 6.71
CA HIS A 110 -23.20 -9.23 5.58
C HIS A 110 -22.08 -8.75 4.65
N CYS A 111 -21.10 -9.62 4.40
CA CYS A 111 -19.90 -9.29 3.62
C CYS A 111 -19.67 -10.25 2.46
N HIS A 112 -19.21 -9.72 1.33
CA HIS A 112 -18.69 -10.50 0.21
C HIS A 112 -17.25 -10.92 0.48
N LYS A 113 -16.95 -12.21 0.31
CA LYS A 113 -15.59 -12.76 0.40
C LYS A 113 -14.97 -12.77 -1.00
N VAL A 114 -13.78 -12.17 -1.10
CA VAL A 114 -13.02 -12.06 -2.34
C VAL A 114 -11.61 -12.57 -2.12
N HIS A 115 -11.19 -13.52 -2.94
CA HIS A 115 -9.82 -14.01 -2.97
C HIS A 115 -8.93 -13.05 -3.76
N GLU A 116 -8.06 -12.35 -3.04
CA GLU A 116 -7.11 -11.39 -3.60
C GLU A 116 -5.75 -12.06 -3.76
N ARG A 117 -5.20 -12.01 -4.97
CA ARG A 117 -3.84 -12.45 -5.28
C ARG A 117 -3.07 -11.34 -5.98
N ILE A 118 -1.85 -11.10 -5.55
CA ILE A 118 -0.97 -10.07 -6.11
C ILE A 118 0.33 -10.73 -6.52
N TRP A 119 0.71 -10.51 -7.78
CA TRP A 119 1.98 -10.94 -8.35
C TRP A 119 2.84 -9.73 -8.67
N GLN A 120 4.13 -9.82 -8.32
CA GLN A 120 5.14 -8.85 -8.70
C GLN A 120 6.35 -9.60 -9.25
N GLY A 121 6.82 -9.23 -10.44
CA GLY A 121 7.93 -9.89 -11.13
C GLY A 121 7.70 -11.39 -11.32
N GLY A 122 6.46 -11.81 -11.60
CA GLY A 122 6.08 -13.21 -11.78
C GLY A 122 5.99 -14.05 -10.50
N ARG A 123 6.25 -13.48 -9.32
CA ARG A 123 6.12 -14.16 -8.02
C ARG A 123 4.87 -13.73 -7.30
N LEU A 124 4.16 -14.68 -6.70
CA LEU A 124 3.02 -14.41 -5.83
C LEU A 124 3.54 -13.78 -4.54
N VAL A 125 3.29 -12.48 -4.37
CA VAL A 125 3.75 -11.71 -3.19
C VAL A 125 2.67 -11.59 -2.12
N LYS A 126 1.39 -11.79 -2.50
CA LYS A 126 0.27 -11.73 -1.57
C LYS A 126 -0.84 -12.66 -2.04
N ASP A 127 -1.33 -13.49 -1.13
CA ASP A 127 -2.52 -14.32 -1.31
C ASP A 127 -3.33 -14.22 -0.02
N ARG A 128 -4.55 -13.66 -0.11
CA ARG A 128 -5.44 -13.54 1.05
C ARG A 128 -6.92 -13.51 0.65
N ILE A 129 -7.76 -13.92 1.60
CA ILE A 129 -9.20 -13.72 1.51
C ILE A 129 -9.52 -12.35 2.14
N ARG A 130 -10.21 -11.51 1.39
CA ARG A 130 -10.62 -10.17 1.80
C ARG A 130 -12.14 -10.10 1.88
N GLU A 131 -12.63 -9.50 2.94
CA GLU A 131 -14.06 -9.22 3.09
C GLU A 131 -14.37 -7.79 2.61
N VAL A 132 -15.43 -7.68 1.82
CA VAL A 132 -15.98 -6.42 1.31
C VAL A 132 -17.42 -6.35 1.80
N CYS A 133 -17.66 -5.55 2.83
CA CYS A 133 -18.98 -5.37 3.44
C CYS A 133 -19.62 -4.10 2.88
N GLU A 134 -20.94 -4.13 2.70
CA GLU A 134 -21.71 -2.99 2.15
C GLU A 134 -22.15 -1.97 3.23
N GLY A 135 -21.71 -2.15 4.49
CA GLY A 135 -22.05 -1.28 5.64
C GLY A 135 -20.86 -0.46 6.17
N GLU A 136 -21.18 0.71 6.76
CA GLU A 136 -20.24 1.73 7.26
C GLU A 136 -19.14 1.16 8.18
N LYS A 137 -17.90 1.59 7.91
CA LYS A 137 -16.82 1.46 8.90
C LYS A 137 -17.12 2.37 10.08
N PHE A 138 -17.55 1.80 11.20
CA PHE A 138 -17.47 2.51 12.49
C PHE A 138 -16.00 2.77 12.79
N THR A 139 -15.57 4.00 12.56
CA THR A 139 -14.24 4.48 12.96
C THR A 139 -14.44 5.19 14.29
N PRO A 140 -13.96 4.65 15.43
CA PRO A 140 -13.96 5.42 16.65
C PRO A 140 -13.06 6.63 16.42
N GLY A 141 -13.66 7.82 16.40
CA GLY A 141 -12.92 9.07 16.48
C GLY A 141 -12.21 9.11 17.84
N TYR A 142 -10.88 9.14 17.81
CA TYR A 142 -10.06 9.50 18.95
C TYR A 142 -9.90 11.02 18.99
#